data_AF-A0A1A8NRS4-F1
#
_entry.id   AF-A0A1A8NRS4-F1
#
_cell.length_a   1.000
_cell.length_b   1.000
_cell.length_c   1.000
_cell.angle_alpha   90.00
_cell.angle_beta   90.00
_cell.angle_gamma   90.00
#
_symmetry.space_group_name_H-M   'P 1'
#
loop_
_entity.id
_entity.type
_entity.pdbx_description
1 polymer ?
#
loop_
_entity_poly.entity_id
_entity_poly.type
_entity_poly.pdbx_seq_one_letter_code
_entity_poly.pdbx_strand_id
1 'polypeptide(L)'
;TAAVERRGSQQFSSYSGYSDNFEWTGPYEDQLDRDHWHRLKRQILAIDALHFRNRRDQYNMSHITRELNKAYCGFKKHHKREEPDIATGKWGCGAFGGDAQLKALIQLMAAAKAGRSLAFFTFQDKGLSKELQEIYHLLTSEGTTVGKLFKLLDTYCTRQQRAEDSSQHLFDFIRLSITPSRSQL
;
A
#
# COMPACT_ATOMS: atom_id res chain seq x y z
N THR A 1 -0.54 16.08 7.50
CA THR A 1 -0.59 15.53 6.12
C THR A 1 -1.95 15.85 5.51
N ALA A 2 -2.03 16.05 4.19
CA ALA A 2 -3.28 16.24 3.46
C ALA A 2 -3.41 15.18 2.36
N ALA A 3 -4.64 14.82 1.98
CA ALA A 3 -4.96 13.98 0.83
C ALA A 3 -6.12 14.63 0.07
N VAL A 4 -6.20 14.41 -1.25
CA VAL A 4 -7.26 14.97 -2.08
C VAL A 4 -8.14 13.85 -2.58
N GLU A 5 -9.44 13.95 -2.34
CA GLU A 5 -10.44 13.03 -2.86
C GLU A 5 -11.24 13.68 -3.98
N ARG A 6 -11.45 12.96 -5.08
CA ARG A 6 -12.38 13.34 -6.15
C ARG A 6 -13.41 12.23 -6.37
N ARG A 7 -14.67 12.63 -6.54
CA ARG A 7 -15.80 11.73 -6.84
C ARG A 7 -16.43 12.12 -8.17
N GLY A 8 -16.88 11.14 -8.95
CA GLY A 8 -17.66 11.38 -10.16
C GLY A 8 -16.87 11.62 -11.44
N SER A 9 -15.55 11.39 -11.46
CA SER A 9 -14.79 11.48 -12.70
C SER A 9 -15.24 10.41 -13.70
N GLN A 10 -15.26 10.77 -14.98
CA GLN A 10 -15.53 9.88 -16.10
C GLN A 10 -14.23 9.47 -16.79
N GLN A 11 -14.14 8.22 -17.21
CA GLN A 11 -13.09 7.77 -18.10
C GLN A 11 -13.57 7.98 -19.54
N PHE A 12 -12.79 8.66 -20.36
CA PHE A 12 -13.13 8.98 -21.76
C PHE A 12 -12.35 8.17 -22.78
N SER A 13 -11.21 7.59 -22.36
CA SER A 13 -10.26 6.95 -23.26
C SER A 13 -9.83 5.60 -22.71
N SER A 14 -9.59 4.66 -23.63
CA SER A 14 -8.90 3.41 -23.39
C SER A 14 -7.41 3.57 -23.75
N TYR A 15 -6.56 2.76 -23.12
CA TYR A 15 -5.13 2.77 -23.41
C TYR A 15 -4.49 1.38 -23.32
N SER A 16 -3.32 1.22 -23.93
CA SER A 16 -2.39 0.11 -23.75
C SER A 16 -0.99 0.63 -23.43
N GLY A 17 -0.12 -0.28 -22.95
CA GLY A 17 1.24 0.07 -22.57
C GLY A 17 1.33 0.97 -21.34
N TYR A 18 2.54 1.46 -21.07
CA TYR A 18 2.92 2.29 -19.93
C TYR A 18 4.26 3.00 -20.20
N SER A 19 4.36 4.29 -19.83
CA SER A 19 5.53 5.12 -20.16
C SER A 19 5.77 5.19 -21.67
N ASP A 20 6.94 4.77 -22.15
CA ASP A 20 7.40 5.05 -23.52
C ASP A 20 6.64 4.24 -24.57
N ASN A 21 5.94 3.18 -24.18
CA ASN A 21 5.05 2.39 -25.05
C ASN A 21 3.55 2.67 -24.77
N PHE A 22 3.22 3.75 -24.07
CA PHE A 22 1.84 4.17 -23.87
C PHE A 22 1.18 4.48 -25.20
N GLU A 23 -0.03 3.96 -25.41
CA GLU A 23 -0.81 4.15 -26.62
C GLU A 23 -2.28 4.36 -26.29
N TRP A 24 -2.90 5.35 -26.94
CA TRP A 24 -4.35 5.53 -26.91
C TRP A 24 -5.02 4.51 -27.82
N THR A 25 -5.94 3.71 -27.30
CA THR A 25 -6.55 2.60 -28.04
C THR A 25 -7.98 2.88 -28.51
N GLY A 26 -8.55 4.03 -28.16
CA GLY A 26 -9.91 4.40 -28.55
C GLY A 26 -10.68 5.17 -27.47
N PRO A 27 -11.90 5.64 -27.80
CA PRO A 27 -12.82 6.14 -26.79
C PRO A 27 -13.21 5.03 -25.80
N TYR A 28 -13.60 5.43 -24.59
CA TYR A 28 -14.17 4.54 -23.58
C TYR A 28 -15.55 5.05 -23.18
N GLU A 29 -16.55 4.18 -23.27
CA GLU A 29 -17.90 4.47 -22.80
C GLU A 29 -18.07 3.95 -21.36
N ASP A 30 -18.08 4.89 -20.43
CA ASP A 30 -18.17 4.60 -19.00
C ASP A 30 -19.55 4.08 -18.61
N GLN A 31 -19.62 2.81 -18.20
CA GLN A 31 -20.86 2.12 -17.84
C GLN A 31 -21.18 2.20 -16.33
N LEU A 32 -20.45 3.04 -15.57
CA LEU A 32 -20.71 3.18 -14.15
C LEU A 32 -22.06 3.87 -13.89
N ASP A 33 -22.79 3.32 -12.92
CA ASP A 33 -23.96 3.98 -12.37
C ASP A 33 -23.62 5.38 -11.81
N ARG A 34 -24.65 6.22 -11.68
CA ARG A 34 -24.58 7.50 -10.99
C ARG A 34 -25.20 7.41 -9.58
N ASP A 35 -24.68 8.23 -8.67
CA ASP A 35 -25.27 8.42 -7.34
C ASP A 35 -26.45 9.41 -7.38
N HIS A 36 -27.06 9.66 -6.21
CA HIS A 36 -28.19 10.58 -6.07
C HIS A 36 -27.86 12.06 -6.36
N TRP A 37 -26.58 12.39 -6.57
CA TRP A 37 -26.11 13.70 -7.01
C TRP A 37 -25.65 13.67 -8.49
N HIS A 38 -26.03 12.63 -9.23
CA HIS A 38 -25.70 12.42 -10.64
C HIS A 38 -24.19 12.29 -10.95
N ARG A 39 -23.38 11.96 -9.94
CA ARG A 39 -21.94 11.72 -10.11
C ARG A 39 -21.73 10.23 -10.40
N LEU A 40 -20.83 9.89 -11.32
CA LEU A 40 -20.43 8.48 -11.50
C LEU A 40 -19.94 7.90 -10.18
N LYS A 41 -20.27 6.63 -9.89
CA LYS A 41 -19.83 5.91 -8.68
C LYS A 41 -18.33 5.55 -8.76
N ARG A 42 -17.49 6.56 -8.94
CA ARG A 42 -16.03 6.49 -8.95
C ARG A 42 -15.48 7.45 -7.91
N GLN A 43 -14.55 6.95 -7.11
CA GLN A 43 -13.84 7.71 -6.09
C GLN A 43 -12.35 7.49 -6.28
N ILE A 44 -11.61 8.59 -6.45
CA ILE A 44 -10.16 8.58 -6.65
C ILE A 44 -9.53 9.39 -5.52
N LEU A 45 -8.53 8.78 -4.90
CA LEU A 45 -7.73 9.39 -3.84
C LEU A 45 -6.33 9.70 -4.38
N ALA A 46 -5.91 10.96 -4.24
CA ALA A 46 -4.55 11.39 -4.54
C ALA A 46 -3.74 11.54 -3.25
N ILE A 47 -2.69 10.73 -3.13
CA ILE A 47 -1.68 10.76 -2.06
C ILE A 47 -0.27 10.70 -2.64
N ASP A 48 0.58 11.65 -2.25
CA ASP A 48 1.98 11.72 -2.68
C ASP A 48 2.90 10.89 -1.75
N ALA A 49 3.75 10.04 -2.34
CA ALA A 49 4.83 9.36 -1.62
C ALA A 49 6.08 10.27 -1.53
N LEU A 50 6.96 10.01 -0.58
CA LEU A 50 8.31 10.57 -0.58
C LEU A 50 9.11 10.02 -1.77
N HIS A 51 10.02 10.84 -2.28
CA HIS A 51 10.97 10.47 -3.30
C HIS A 51 12.31 10.13 -2.65
N PHE A 52 12.76 8.87 -2.80
CA PHE A 52 14.00 8.38 -2.22
C PHE A 52 15.06 8.22 -3.32
N ARG A 53 16.12 9.04 -3.26
CA ARG A 53 17.29 8.88 -4.12
C ARG A 53 18.18 7.71 -3.69
N ASN A 54 18.31 7.53 -2.37
CA ASN A 54 18.97 6.37 -1.78
C ASN A 54 17.90 5.46 -1.15
N ARG A 55 17.86 4.20 -1.60
CA ARG A 55 16.88 3.22 -1.12
C ARG A 55 16.98 2.96 0.38
N ARG A 56 18.14 3.19 1.01
CA ARG A 56 18.30 2.97 2.46
C ARG A 56 17.57 4.02 3.30
N ASP A 57 17.41 5.24 2.77
CA ASP A 57 16.83 6.37 3.51
C ASP A 57 15.38 6.09 3.93
N GLN A 58 14.65 5.27 3.19
CA GLN A 58 13.26 4.93 3.52
C GLN A 58 13.13 4.06 4.78
N TYR A 59 14.19 3.35 5.18
CA TYR A 59 14.27 2.57 6.43
C TYR A 59 14.66 3.47 7.61
N ASN A 60 13.87 4.54 7.76
CA ASN A 60 13.93 5.48 8.86
C ASN A 60 12.51 5.68 9.39
N MET A 61 12.34 5.58 10.71
CA MET A 61 11.00 5.64 11.31
C MET A 61 10.28 6.96 11.10
N SER A 62 11.00 8.08 10.92
CA SER A 62 10.35 9.36 10.57
C SER A 62 9.72 9.31 9.17
N HIS A 63 10.41 8.69 8.20
CA HIS A 63 9.90 8.49 6.85
C HIS A 63 8.74 7.47 6.83
N ILE A 64 8.87 6.34 7.51
CA ILE A 64 7.79 5.35 7.64
C ILE A 64 6.55 5.99 8.26
N THR A 65 6.72 6.77 9.34
CA THR A 65 5.62 7.48 10.01
C THR A 65 4.97 8.50 9.08
N ARG A 66 5.75 9.25 8.30
CA ARG A 66 5.24 10.19 7.29
C ARG A 66 4.36 9.47 6.27
N GLU A 67 4.83 8.37 5.72
CA GLU A 67 4.12 7.61 4.70
C GLU A 67 2.86 6.92 5.25
N LEU A 68 2.95 6.36 6.46
CA LEU A 68 1.81 5.80 7.18
C LEU A 68 0.73 6.86 7.43
N ASN A 69 1.12 8.05 7.91
CA ASN A 69 0.20 9.15 8.14
C ASN A 69 -0.40 9.71 6.84
N LYS A 70 0.34 9.66 5.73
CA LYS A 70 -0.18 10.06 4.41
C LYS A 70 -1.22 9.06 3.90
N ALA A 71 -0.90 7.77 3.91
CA ALA A 71 -1.83 6.71 3.52
C ALA A 71 -3.09 6.73 4.40
N TYR A 72 -2.92 6.77 5.73
CA TYR A 72 -4.04 6.83 6.67
C TYR A 72 -4.91 8.08 6.46
N CYS A 73 -4.31 9.25 6.23
CA CYS A 73 -5.04 10.48 5.96
C CYS A 73 -6.00 10.35 4.76
N GLY A 74 -5.59 9.60 3.73
CA GLY A 74 -6.44 9.35 2.57
C GLY A 74 -7.39 8.15 2.74
N PHE A 75 -7.03 7.17 3.55
CA PHE A 75 -7.83 5.95 3.75
C PHE A 75 -8.93 6.11 4.80
N LYS A 76 -8.75 7.02 5.77
CA LYS A 76 -9.69 7.23 6.87
C LYS A 76 -11.11 7.48 6.33
N LYS A 77 -12.10 6.86 6.99
CA LYS A 77 -13.51 7.11 6.69
C LYS A 77 -13.88 8.53 7.16
N HIS A 78 -14.64 9.25 6.34
CA HIS A 78 -15.26 10.52 6.75
C HIS A 78 -16.71 10.24 7.20
N HIS A 79 -17.14 10.92 8.28
CA HIS A 79 -18.40 10.72 9.03
C HIS A 79 -19.56 9.99 8.33
N LYS A 80 -20.18 9.03 9.04
CA LYS A 80 -21.47 8.35 8.76
C LYS A 80 -21.64 7.70 7.38
N ARG A 81 -20.66 7.80 6.48
CA ARG A 81 -20.68 7.17 5.16
C ARG A 81 -19.85 5.91 5.19
N GLU A 82 -20.42 4.84 4.67
CA GLU A 82 -19.63 3.70 4.25
C GLU A 82 -18.76 4.16 3.07
N GLU A 83 -17.44 4.08 3.27
CA GLU A 83 -16.47 4.27 2.20
C GLU A 83 -16.15 2.89 1.63
N PRO A 84 -15.98 2.74 0.29
CA PRO A 84 -15.66 1.47 -0.34
C PRO A 84 -14.33 0.91 0.18
N ASP A 85 -13.96 -0.30 -0.15
CA ASP A 85 -12.61 -0.79 0.15
C ASP A 85 -11.54 -0.11 -0.72
N ILE A 86 -10.26 -0.29 -0.35
CA ILE A 86 -9.13 0.41 -0.97
C ILE A 86 -8.58 -0.43 -2.12
N ALA A 87 -8.60 0.09 -3.34
CA ALA A 87 -7.85 -0.46 -4.47
C ALA A 87 -6.54 0.32 -4.64
N THR A 88 -5.38 -0.35 -4.54
CA THR A 88 -4.05 0.29 -4.60
C THR A 88 -2.98 -0.64 -5.17
N GLY A 89 -1.71 -0.22 -5.20
CA GLY A 89 -0.59 -1.05 -5.65
C GLY A 89 0.76 -0.53 -5.17
N LYS A 90 1.75 -0.58 -6.06
CA LYS A 90 3.16 -0.16 -5.85
C LYS A 90 3.34 1.36 -5.67
N TRP A 91 2.65 1.94 -4.70
CA TRP A 91 2.61 3.37 -4.41
C TRP A 91 4.00 3.93 -4.07
N GLY A 92 4.53 4.76 -4.97
CA GLY A 92 5.84 5.39 -4.83
C GLY A 92 7.04 4.48 -5.11
N CYS A 93 6.84 3.28 -5.68
CA CYS A 93 7.94 2.31 -5.88
C CYS A 93 8.62 2.39 -7.26
N GLY A 94 8.02 3.11 -8.21
CA GLY A 94 8.60 3.34 -9.54
C GLY A 94 9.60 4.49 -9.53
N ALA A 95 9.25 5.58 -10.22
CA ALA A 95 10.08 6.79 -10.31
C ALA A 95 10.47 7.39 -8.95
N PHE A 96 9.77 7.05 -7.85
CA PHE A 96 10.02 7.59 -6.52
C PHE A 96 10.95 6.72 -5.66
N GLY A 97 11.40 5.57 -6.16
CA GLY A 97 12.44 4.76 -5.53
C GLY A 97 12.04 4.00 -4.26
N GLY A 98 10.75 3.96 -3.92
CA GLY A 98 10.24 3.21 -2.76
C GLY A 98 10.36 1.70 -2.91
N ASP A 99 10.55 1.02 -1.78
CA ASP A 99 10.55 -0.44 -1.68
C ASP A 99 9.11 -0.97 -1.63
N ALA A 100 8.80 -1.94 -2.48
CA ALA A 100 7.43 -2.44 -2.63
C ALA A 100 6.95 -3.24 -1.41
N GLN A 101 7.84 -3.97 -0.73
CA GLN A 101 7.50 -4.74 0.47
C GLN A 101 7.15 -3.78 1.62
N LEU A 102 7.99 -2.78 1.86
CA LEU A 102 7.76 -1.75 2.88
C LEU A 102 6.48 -0.96 2.60
N LYS A 103 6.28 -0.51 1.35
CA LYS A 103 5.09 0.26 0.96
C LYS A 103 3.80 -0.54 1.08
N ALA A 104 3.83 -1.84 0.83
CA ALA A 104 2.67 -2.70 1.04
C ALA A 104 2.32 -2.81 2.53
N LEU A 105 3.30 -3.04 3.42
CA LEU A 105 3.05 -3.10 4.87
C LEU A 105 2.54 -1.77 5.43
N ILE A 106 3.07 -0.64 4.96
CA ILE A 106 2.58 0.70 5.34
C ILE A 106 1.11 0.86 4.95
N GLN A 107 0.75 0.47 3.73
CA GLN A 107 -0.63 0.56 3.26
C GLN A 107 -1.57 -0.40 4.01
N LEU A 108 -1.12 -1.63 4.31
CA LEU A 108 -1.86 -2.59 5.14
C LEU A 108 -2.13 -2.04 6.54
N MET A 109 -1.11 -1.47 7.20
CA MET A 109 -1.27 -0.84 8.51
C MET A 109 -2.24 0.35 8.47
N ALA A 110 -2.14 1.20 7.45
CA ALA A 110 -3.05 2.32 7.26
C ALA A 110 -4.49 1.88 7.04
N ALA A 111 -4.71 0.86 6.19
CA ALA A 111 -6.02 0.30 5.88
C ALA A 111 -6.65 -0.38 7.10
N ALA A 112 -5.87 -1.20 7.82
CA ALA A 112 -6.30 -1.82 9.07
C ALA A 112 -6.70 -0.78 10.12
N LYS A 113 -5.91 0.30 10.28
CA LYS A 113 -6.25 1.40 11.19
C LYS A 113 -7.49 2.19 10.75
N ALA A 114 -7.77 2.27 9.46
CA ALA A 114 -8.95 2.90 8.89
C ALA A 114 -10.20 1.98 8.89
N GLY A 115 -10.05 0.69 9.22
CA GLY A 115 -11.13 -0.29 9.16
C GLY A 115 -11.68 -0.51 7.74
N ARG A 116 -10.78 -0.59 6.75
CA ARG A 116 -11.10 -0.84 5.33
C ARG A 116 -10.28 -2.02 4.82
N SER A 117 -10.88 -2.86 3.98
CA SER A 117 -10.13 -3.90 3.28
C SER A 117 -9.27 -3.28 2.18
N LEU A 118 -8.27 -4.02 1.71
CA LEU A 118 -7.31 -3.54 0.73
C LEU A 118 -7.11 -4.59 -0.37
N ALA A 119 -7.37 -4.20 -1.61
CA ALA A 119 -6.99 -4.92 -2.81
C ALA A 119 -5.67 -4.34 -3.34
N PHE A 120 -4.61 -5.16 -3.34
CA PHE A 120 -3.28 -4.76 -3.77
C PHE A 120 -2.96 -5.33 -5.17
N PHE A 121 -2.75 -4.45 -6.14
CA PHE A 121 -2.38 -4.81 -7.51
C PHE A 121 -0.86 -4.69 -7.69
N THR A 122 -0.18 -5.81 -7.99
CA THR A 122 1.28 -5.87 -8.10
C THR A 122 1.83 -5.54 -9.48
N PHE A 123 0.94 -5.30 -10.46
CA PHE A 123 1.28 -5.00 -11.85
C PHE A 123 2.14 -6.12 -12.48
N GLN A 124 1.54 -7.32 -12.58
CA GLN A 124 2.13 -8.55 -13.15
C GLN A 124 3.34 -9.15 -12.40
N ASP A 125 3.76 -8.54 -11.29
CA ASP A 125 4.80 -9.07 -10.42
C ASP A 125 4.25 -10.23 -9.57
N LYS A 126 4.40 -11.45 -10.09
CA LYS A 126 3.94 -12.70 -9.48
C LYS A 126 4.72 -13.04 -8.21
N GLY A 127 6.01 -12.67 -8.15
CA GLY A 127 6.86 -12.90 -6.98
C GLY A 127 6.35 -12.10 -5.78
N LEU A 128 6.22 -10.79 -5.95
CA LEU A 128 5.67 -9.91 -4.92
C LEU A 128 4.24 -10.31 -4.55
N SER A 129 3.42 -10.73 -5.52
CA SER A 129 2.04 -11.19 -5.25
C SER A 129 2.03 -12.38 -4.29
N LYS A 130 2.86 -13.40 -4.54
CA LYS A 130 2.98 -14.58 -3.69
C LYS A 130 3.50 -14.20 -2.30
N GLU A 131 4.58 -13.43 -2.23
CA GLU A 131 5.16 -13.01 -0.95
C GLU A 131 4.19 -12.19 -0.10
N LEU A 132 3.42 -11.30 -0.72
CA LEU A 132 2.40 -10.50 -0.04
C LEU A 132 1.28 -11.37 0.54
N GLN A 133 0.84 -12.39 -0.20
CA GLN A 133 -0.16 -13.34 0.29
C GLN A 133 0.36 -14.12 1.50
N GLU A 134 1.59 -14.61 1.44
CA GLU A 134 2.23 -15.34 2.55
C GLU A 134 2.40 -14.47 3.79
N ILE A 135 2.92 -13.25 3.63
CA ILE A 135 3.11 -12.31 4.74
C ILE A 135 1.77 -11.89 5.32
N TYR A 136 0.78 -11.57 4.49
CA TYR A 136 -0.56 -11.23 4.98
C TYR A 136 -1.19 -12.39 5.76
N HIS A 137 -1.06 -13.62 5.26
CA HIS A 137 -1.54 -14.82 5.95
C HIS A 137 -0.86 -14.98 7.31
N LEU A 138 0.47 -14.90 7.38
CA LEU A 138 1.23 -14.96 8.63
C LEU A 138 0.81 -13.89 9.64
N LEU A 139 0.70 -12.64 9.18
CA LEU A 139 0.32 -11.51 10.04
C LEU A 139 -1.08 -11.71 10.64
N THR A 140 -2.01 -12.22 9.84
CA THR A 140 -3.41 -12.43 10.26
C THR A 140 -3.58 -13.68 11.11
N SER A 141 -2.92 -14.79 10.79
CA SER A 141 -2.98 -16.04 11.57
C SER A 141 -2.43 -15.85 12.98
N GLU A 142 -1.37 -15.06 13.13
CA GLU A 142 -0.72 -14.79 14.43
C GLU A 142 -1.33 -13.58 15.18
N GLY A 143 -2.44 -13.02 14.69
CA GLY A 143 -3.09 -11.86 15.31
C GLY A 143 -2.15 -10.66 15.47
N THR A 144 -1.28 -10.43 14.48
CA THR A 144 -0.31 -9.34 14.52
C THR A 144 -1.02 -8.01 14.38
N THR A 145 -1.00 -7.21 15.45
CA THR A 145 -1.61 -5.88 15.44
C THR A 145 -0.75 -4.87 14.68
N VAL A 146 -1.37 -3.77 14.23
CA VAL A 146 -0.65 -2.63 13.63
C VAL A 146 0.50 -2.16 14.53
N GLY A 147 0.29 -2.10 15.85
CA GLY A 147 1.32 -1.71 16.81
C GLY A 147 2.49 -2.69 16.89
N LYS A 148 2.24 -4.00 16.81
CA LYS A 148 3.30 -5.02 16.76
C LYS A 148 4.11 -4.90 15.47
N LEU A 149 3.44 -4.80 14.32
CA LEU A 149 4.10 -4.65 13.02
C LEU A 149 4.92 -3.36 12.93
N PHE A 150 4.42 -2.25 13.46
CA PHE A 150 5.17 -0.99 13.52
C PHE A 150 6.47 -1.11 14.32
N LYS A 151 6.47 -1.84 15.45
CA LYS A 151 7.67 -2.13 16.25
C LYS A 151 8.65 -3.07 15.54
N LEU A 152 8.16 -4.02 14.75
CA LEU A 152 9.02 -4.86 13.90
C LEU A 152 9.73 -4.01 12.84
N LEU A 153 9.03 -3.06 12.22
CA LEU A 153 9.66 -2.13 11.27
C LEU A 153 10.73 -1.25 11.93
N ASP A 154 10.49 -0.77 13.15
CA ASP A 154 11.48 -0.01 13.94
C ASP A 154 12.75 -0.83 14.22
N THR A 155 12.57 -2.10 14.59
CA THR A 155 13.68 -3.04 14.80
C THR A 155 14.46 -3.28 13.50
N TYR A 156 13.76 -3.49 12.39
CA TYR A 156 14.38 -3.67 11.07
C TYR A 156 15.14 -2.42 10.62
N CYS A 157 14.57 -1.23 10.81
CA CYS A 157 15.24 0.04 10.49
C CYS A 157 16.54 0.21 11.28
N THR A 158 16.51 -0.14 12.57
CA THR A 158 17.71 -0.09 13.44
C THR A 158 18.81 -1.01 12.92
N ARG A 159 18.46 -2.25 12.51
CA ARG A 159 19.43 -3.20 11.91
C ARG A 159 20.01 -2.70 10.59
N GLN A 160 19.16 -2.13 9.73
CA GLN A 160 19.60 -1.59 8.46
C GLN A 160 20.55 -0.39 8.62
N GLN A 161 20.35 0.44 9.64
CA GLN A 161 21.24 1.57 9.94
C GLN A 161 22.61 1.14 10.47
N ARG A 162 22.66 0.04 11.25
CA ARG A 162 23.91 -0.51 11.77
C ARG A 162 24.70 -1.33 10.75
N ALA A 163 24.14 -1.53 9.56
CA ALA A 163 24.69 -2.40 8.51
C ALA A 163 24.95 -3.85 8.97
N GLU A 164 24.33 -4.28 10.07
CA GLU A 164 24.52 -5.61 10.68
C GLU A 164 24.01 -6.74 9.79
N ASP A 165 23.10 -6.45 8.85
CA ASP A 165 22.62 -7.40 7.83
C ASP A 165 21.99 -6.68 6.63
N SER A 166 22.82 -6.00 5.83
CA SER A 166 22.33 -5.19 4.69
C SER A 166 21.70 -6.00 3.55
N SER A 167 21.77 -7.33 3.61
CA SER A 167 21.24 -8.26 2.60
C SER A 167 19.86 -8.82 2.92
N GLN A 168 19.42 -8.80 4.18
CA GLN A 168 18.15 -9.41 4.55
C GLN A 168 16.96 -8.57 4.07
N HIS A 169 16.08 -9.18 3.26
CA HIS A 169 14.84 -8.56 2.82
C HIS A 169 13.83 -8.41 3.97
N LEU A 170 12.97 -7.40 3.89
CA LEU A 170 12.05 -7.05 4.97
C LEU A 170 11.06 -8.19 5.28
N PHE A 171 10.52 -8.85 4.26
CA PHE A 171 9.60 -9.97 4.46
C PHE A 171 10.27 -11.16 5.15
N ASP A 172 11.52 -11.47 4.82
CA ASP A 172 12.26 -12.55 5.49
C ASP A 172 12.52 -12.23 6.95
N PHE A 173 12.90 -10.98 7.25
CA PHE A 173 13.01 -10.50 8.63
C PHE A 173 11.70 -10.70 9.41
N ILE A 174 10.56 -10.37 8.81
CA ILE A 174 9.24 -10.53 9.46
C ILE A 174 8.92 -12.01 9.69
N ARG A 175 9.15 -12.87 8.70
CA ARG A 175 8.94 -14.33 8.82
C ARG A 175 9.75 -14.93 9.97
N LEU A 176 11.00 -14.48 10.15
CA LEU A 176 11.86 -14.93 11.25
C LEU A 176 11.45 -14.35 12.61
N SER A 177 10.87 -13.14 12.62
CA SER A 177 10.52 -12.43 13.85
C SER A 177 9.15 -12.83 14.41
N ILE A 178 8.24 -13.32 13.57
CA ILE A 178 6.94 -13.82 13.98
C ILE A 178 7.02 -15.34 14.07
N THR A 179 7.19 -15.85 15.29
CA THR A 179 7.12 -17.29 15.52
C THR A 179 5.67 -17.75 15.34
N PRO A 180 5.39 -18.74 14.47
CA PRO A 180 4.06 -19.32 14.39
C PRO A 180 3.71 -19.91 15.75
N SER A 181 2.53 -19.57 16.27
CA SER A 181 1.97 -20.29 17.41
C SER A 181 1.96 -21.76 17.03
N ARG A 182 2.74 -22.61 17.72
CA ARG A 182 2.72 -24.06 17.51
C ARG A 182 1.26 -24.47 17.49
N SER A 183 0.78 -24.94 16.33
CA SER A 183 -0.50 -25.59 16.20
C SER A 183 -0.56 -26.63 17.32
N GLN A 184 -1.44 -26.40 18.30
CA GLN A 184 -1.81 -27.46 19.21
C GLN A 184 -2.45 -28.54 18.33
N LEU A 185 -1.78 -29.70 18.33
CA LEU A 185 -2.19 -30.95 17.70
C LEU A 185 -3.67 -31.25 17.90
#